data_AF-A0A6P1ILB7-F1
#
_entry.id   AF-A0A6P1ILB7-F1
#
_cell.length_a   1.000
_cell.length_b   1.000
_cell.length_c   1.000
_cell.angle_alpha   90.00
_cell.angle_beta   90.00
_cell.angle_gamma   90.00
#
_symmetry.space_group_name_H-M   'P 1'
#
loop_
_entity.id
_entity.type
_entity.pdbx_description
1 polymer ?
#
loop_
_entity_poly.entity_id
_entity_poly.type
_entity_poly.pdbx_seq_one_letter_code
_entity_poly.pdbx_strand_id
1 'polypeptide(L)'
;MSLVRTPAAAPRWPTLLALVAGVLGVHFALLLGELPGFSTSARPTATMPAPAAALQARSNGMGIPDPAPSVAVARVSTVRWIVPAEASVPQAVQAAPTAAARAASKPRPVPPTPSPAPVVEQVQAGAVAPAAVAMAPPEVTEAPPAEPAPVEQFALAEPGADDTARTPAPSEDDEANTAPDEERLAAAALRKRAPASAAARPLPPAQPPGSTQLDYDVTGRIKGIAYSAQGRLEWRTGDGRYDARMEMKVFLLGSRVQTSTGRVGPAGLMPERFADRSRSEKAAHFDAANQRIRFSNNAPDAELRPGAQDRLSLFLQIASLLQARPQAYASGQTIEMQVAGTGDADIWRFEVGDEVRLSLPAGEVRARLLKRLPRKEFDSTVEMWLAPDLQHLPVRLRVTQSNGDVADQQLSRLP
;
A
#
# COMPACT_ATOMS: atom_id res chain seq x y z
N MET A 1 -36.88 39.52 9.10
CA MET A 1 -37.69 38.54 8.34
C MET A 1 -36.80 37.37 7.99
N SER A 2 -36.82 36.31 8.80
CA SER A 2 -36.09 35.08 8.51
C SER A 2 -36.91 34.23 7.53
N LEU A 3 -36.42 34.06 6.32
CA LEU A 3 -36.95 33.13 5.34
C LEU A 3 -36.70 31.71 5.85
N VAL A 4 -37.73 31.11 6.45
CA VAL A 4 -37.78 29.68 6.73
C VAL A 4 -37.79 28.97 5.37
N ARG A 5 -36.66 28.37 5.00
CA ARG A 5 -36.56 27.48 3.84
C ARG A 5 -37.39 26.23 4.15
N THR A 6 -38.50 26.06 3.45
CA THR A 6 -39.27 24.82 3.48
C THR A 6 -38.42 23.67 2.93
N PRO A 7 -38.34 22.51 3.61
CA PRO A 7 -37.62 21.36 3.08
C PRO A 7 -38.33 20.84 1.82
N ALA A 8 -37.56 20.64 0.75
CA ALA A 8 -38.06 20.06 -0.50
C ALA A 8 -38.65 18.67 -0.22
N ALA A 9 -39.86 18.43 -0.71
CA ALA A 9 -40.56 17.16 -0.53
C ALA A 9 -39.73 16.01 -1.11
N ALA A 10 -39.46 14.98 -0.29
CA ALA A 10 -38.81 13.77 -0.74
C ALA A 10 -39.59 13.14 -1.91
N PRO A 11 -38.92 12.63 -2.96
CA PRO A 11 -39.59 12.06 -4.11
C PRO A 11 -40.47 10.89 -3.68
N ARG A 12 -41.72 10.92 -4.14
CA ARG A 12 -42.71 9.89 -3.82
C ARG A 12 -42.22 8.56 -4.38
N TRP A 13 -42.45 7.47 -3.66
CA TRP A 13 -42.06 6.10 -4.05
C TRP A 13 -42.30 5.73 -5.53
N PRO A 14 -43.41 6.12 -6.19
CA PRO A 14 -43.58 5.88 -7.63
C PRO A 14 -42.53 6.57 -8.53
N THR A 15 -42.01 7.74 -8.14
CA THR A 15 -40.98 8.46 -8.90
C THR A 15 -39.63 7.75 -8.81
N LEU A 16 -39.31 7.18 -7.65
CA LEU A 16 -38.10 6.35 -7.48
C LEU A 16 -38.20 5.05 -8.28
N LEU A 17 -39.37 4.40 -8.28
CA LEU A 17 -39.59 3.21 -9.11
C LEU A 17 -39.47 3.50 -10.61
N ALA A 18 -40.03 4.61 -11.09
CA ALA A 18 -39.93 5.00 -12.49
C ALA A 18 -38.47 5.25 -12.91
N LEU A 19 -37.66 5.87 -12.05
CA LEU A 19 -36.24 6.09 -12.31
C LEU A 19 -35.44 4.77 -12.33
N VAL A 20 -35.69 3.87 -11.38
CA VAL A 20 -35.04 2.55 -11.35
C VAL A 20 -35.40 1.73 -12.59
N ALA A 21 -36.69 1.73 -13.00
CA ALA A 21 -37.13 1.05 -14.21
C ALA A 21 -36.49 1.66 -15.48
N GLY A 22 -36.37 2.99 -15.56
CA GLY A 22 -35.70 3.67 -16.66
C GLY A 22 -34.22 3.31 -16.78
N VAL A 23 -33.49 3.29 -15.66
CA VAL A 23 -32.06 2.93 -15.63
C VAL A 23 -31.87 1.46 -16.01
N LEU A 24 -32.71 0.55 -15.51
CA LEU A 24 -32.67 -0.87 -15.89
C LEU A 24 -32.98 -1.07 -17.37
N GLY A 25 -33.95 -0.34 -17.93
CA GLY A 25 -34.28 -0.40 -19.35
C GLY A 25 -33.13 0.04 -20.25
N VAL A 26 -32.44 1.13 -19.90
CA VAL A 26 -31.25 1.60 -20.63
C VAL A 26 -30.11 0.59 -20.53
N HIS A 27 -29.90 0.00 -19.35
CA HIS A 27 -28.87 -1.01 -19.16
C HIS A 27 -29.13 -2.28 -19.98
N PHE A 28 -30.41 -2.70 -20.05
CA PHE A 28 -30.83 -3.84 -20.85
C PHE A 28 -30.69 -3.57 -22.35
N ALA A 29 -31.04 -2.37 -22.82
CA ALA A 29 -30.87 -1.99 -24.23
C ALA A 29 -29.38 -1.95 -24.65
N LEU A 30 -28.49 -1.49 -23.77
CA LEU A 30 -27.04 -1.49 -24.01
C LEU A 30 -26.43 -2.91 -24.00
N LEU A 31 -27.01 -3.83 -23.24
CA LEU A 31 -26.59 -5.24 -23.19
C LEU A 31 -27.05 -6.06 -24.40
N LEU A 32 -28.18 -5.71 -25.02
CA LEU A 32 -28.70 -6.43 -26.19
C LEU A 32 -28.17 -5.91 -27.54
N GLY A 33 -27.39 -4.83 -27.59
CA GLY A 33 -26.63 -4.47 -28.80
C GLY A 33 -27.46 -4.17 -30.05
N GLU A 34 -28.74 -3.83 -29.92
CA GLU A 34 -29.58 -3.43 -31.06
C GLU A 34 -29.93 -1.94 -31.00
N LEU A 35 -29.09 -1.12 -31.64
CA LEU A 35 -29.55 0.11 -32.26
C LEU A 35 -29.50 -0.09 -33.79
N PRO A 36 -30.63 -0.01 -34.50
CA PRO A 36 -30.63 -0.08 -35.95
C PRO A 36 -30.05 1.22 -36.51
N GLY A 37 -29.06 1.13 -37.41
CA GLY A 37 -28.86 2.23 -38.37
C GLY A 37 -27.46 2.69 -38.73
N PHE A 38 -26.38 1.92 -38.57
CA PHE A 38 -25.12 2.26 -39.26
C PHE A 38 -24.44 1.04 -39.85
N SER A 39 -24.82 0.72 -41.09
CA SER A 39 -24.04 -0.11 -42.00
C SER A 39 -23.13 0.80 -42.82
N THR A 40 -21.81 0.60 -42.75
CA THR A 40 -20.94 0.84 -43.91
C THR A 40 -19.97 -0.33 -44.05
N SER A 41 -20.22 -1.06 -45.12
CA SER A 41 -19.42 -2.17 -45.64
C SER A 41 -18.17 -1.62 -46.30
N ALA A 42 -17.01 -2.23 -46.05
CA ALA A 42 -15.89 -2.22 -46.99
C ALA A 42 -14.92 -3.36 -46.67
N ARG A 43 -15.13 -4.49 -47.33
CA ARG A 43 -14.14 -5.56 -47.51
C ARG A 43 -13.38 -5.25 -48.81
N PRO A 44 -12.08 -5.51 -48.88
CA PRO A 44 -11.53 -6.00 -50.12
C PRO A 44 -10.82 -7.35 -49.92
N THR A 45 -11.20 -8.26 -50.79
CA THR A 45 -10.64 -9.56 -51.07
C THR A 45 -9.38 -9.41 -51.92
N ALA A 46 -8.31 -10.15 -51.63
CA ALA A 46 -7.34 -10.66 -52.62
C ALA A 46 -6.41 -11.66 -51.90
N THR A 47 -6.60 -12.96 -52.09
CA THR A 47 -5.95 -13.79 -53.14
C THR A 47 -4.49 -14.08 -52.80
N MET A 48 -4.26 -15.24 -52.17
CA MET A 48 -2.98 -15.96 -52.23
C MET A 48 -2.82 -16.63 -53.60
N PRO A 49 -1.58 -16.89 -54.01
CA PRO A 49 -1.28 -18.17 -54.65
C PRO A 49 -0.17 -18.92 -53.90
N ALA A 50 -0.35 -20.24 -53.83
CA ALA A 50 0.69 -21.21 -53.52
C ALA A 50 1.75 -21.28 -54.64
N PRO A 51 2.87 -21.97 -54.41
CA PRO A 51 3.06 -23.16 -55.23
C PRO A 51 3.55 -24.40 -54.48
N ALA A 52 3.25 -25.53 -55.12
CA ALA A 52 3.56 -26.89 -54.76
C ALA A 52 5.02 -27.30 -55.08
N ALA A 53 5.33 -28.52 -54.66
CA ALA A 53 6.64 -29.12 -54.46
C ALA A 53 7.34 -29.69 -55.71
N ALA A 54 8.64 -29.97 -55.48
CA ALA A 54 9.48 -31.06 -55.96
C ALA A 54 10.11 -30.99 -57.37
N LEU A 55 11.46 -30.98 -57.39
CA LEU A 55 12.25 -31.88 -58.23
C LEU A 55 13.62 -32.18 -57.59
N GLN A 56 14.07 -33.41 -57.76
CA GLN A 56 15.25 -34.03 -57.15
C GLN A 56 16.57 -33.76 -57.92
N ALA A 57 17.67 -33.87 -57.16
CA ALA A 57 18.99 -34.44 -57.46
C ALA A 57 19.92 -33.79 -58.51
N ARG A 58 21.14 -33.43 -58.06
CA ARG A 58 22.39 -34.15 -58.41
C ARG A 58 23.60 -33.65 -57.60
N SER A 59 24.53 -34.58 -57.41
CA SER A 59 25.76 -34.56 -56.61
C SER A 59 26.96 -33.90 -57.29
N ASN A 60 27.96 -33.58 -56.44
CA ASN A 60 29.38 -33.22 -56.65
C ASN A 60 29.63 -31.82 -56.08
N GLY A 61 30.56 -31.53 -55.17
CA GLY A 61 31.65 -32.27 -54.54
C GLY A 61 32.59 -31.21 -53.95
N MET A 62 33.41 -31.61 -52.97
CA MET A 62 34.65 -30.95 -52.54
C MET A 62 34.56 -29.75 -51.55
N GLY A 63 34.84 -30.07 -50.29
CA GLY A 63 35.97 -29.44 -49.56
C GLY A 63 35.69 -28.24 -48.66
N ILE A 64 35.92 -28.47 -47.35
CA ILE A 64 36.63 -27.64 -46.33
C ILE A 64 35.92 -27.79 -44.97
N PRO A 65 36.65 -28.03 -43.86
CA PRO A 65 36.07 -28.46 -42.59
C PRO A 65 35.58 -27.26 -41.75
N ASP A 66 34.41 -27.40 -41.14
CA ASP A 66 33.92 -26.52 -40.07
C ASP A 66 34.23 -27.14 -38.69
N PRO A 67 34.53 -26.34 -37.66
CA PRO A 67 34.97 -26.82 -36.35
C PRO A 67 33.80 -27.37 -35.52
N ALA A 68 34.13 -28.34 -34.67
CA ALA A 68 33.22 -29.09 -33.82
C ALA A 68 32.28 -28.20 -32.97
N PRO A 69 31.00 -28.61 -32.78
CA PRO A 69 30.16 -27.99 -31.76
C PRO A 69 30.59 -28.46 -30.36
N SER A 70 30.93 -27.49 -29.52
CA SER A 70 31.02 -27.63 -28.07
C SER A 70 29.72 -28.22 -27.52
N VAL A 71 29.82 -29.42 -26.92
CA VAL A 71 28.72 -30.09 -26.25
C VAL A 71 28.48 -29.37 -24.91
N ALA A 72 27.48 -28.52 -24.85
CA ALA A 72 26.98 -28.00 -23.59
C ALA A 72 26.34 -29.15 -22.80
N VAL A 73 26.98 -29.51 -21.68
CA VAL A 73 26.48 -30.51 -20.74
C VAL A 73 25.18 -30.00 -20.13
N ALA A 74 24.04 -30.49 -20.62
CA ALA A 74 22.74 -30.32 -19.98
C ALA A 74 22.77 -31.08 -18.63
N ARG A 75 22.88 -30.35 -17.52
CA ARG A 75 22.57 -30.91 -16.20
C ARG A 75 21.06 -30.95 -16.05
N VAL A 76 20.49 -32.11 -16.36
CA VAL A 76 19.11 -32.45 -16.02
C VAL A 76 19.02 -32.66 -14.52
N SER A 77 18.41 -31.73 -13.79
CA SER A 77 17.99 -31.98 -12.41
C SER A 77 16.63 -32.67 -12.44
N THR A 78 16.59 -33.94 -12.04
CA THR A 78 15.37 -34.73 -11.84
C THR A 78 14.54 -34.14 -10.70
N VAL A 79 13.38 -33.57 -11.01
CA VAL A 79 12.33 -33.29 -10.03
C VAL A 79 11.55 -34.58 -9.79
N ARG A 80 11.66 -35.14 -8.58
CA ARG A 80 10.72 -36.17 -8.09
C ARG A 80 9.46 -35.45 -7.60
N TRP A 81 8.36 -35.62 -8.32
CA TRP A 81 7.03 -35.24 -7.85
C TRP A 81 6.59 -36.21 -6.77
N ILE A 82 6.38 -35.70 -5.55
CA ILE A 82 5.61 -36.41 -4.53
C ILE A 82 4.15 -36.27 -4.95
N VAL A 83 3.53 -37.39 -5.32
CA VAL A 83 2.09 -37.50 -5.58
C VAL A 83 1.37 -37.32 -4.24
N PRO A 84 0.45 -36.36 -4.09
CA PRO A 84 -0.42 -36.30 -2.93
C PRO A 84 -1.33 -37.54 -2.93
N ALA A 85 -1.36 -38.25 -1.81
CA ALA A 85 -2.24 -39.38 -1.59
C ALA A 85 -3.70 -38.96 -1.82
N GLU A 86 -4.41 -39.85 -2.51
CA GLU A 86 -5.80 -39.75 -2.93
C GLU A 86 -6.73 -39.45 -1.75
N ALA A 87 -7.68 -38.54 -1.98
CA ALA A 87 -8.67 -38.12 -1.00
C ALA A 87 -9.54 -39.31 -0.57
N SER A 88 -9.46 -39.68 0.70
CA SER A 88 -10.41 -40.58 1.33
C SER A 88 -11.79 -39.91 1.42
N VAL A 89 -12.74 -40.47 0.67
CA VAL A 89 -14.17 -40.15 0.66
C VAL A 89 -14.74 -40.27 2.08
N PRO A 90 -15.47 -39.27 2.61
CA PRO A 90 -16.19 -39.46 3.86
C PRO A 90 -17.37 -40.41 3.65
N GLN A 91 -17.32 -41.52 4.38
CA GLN A 91 -18.38 -42.52 4.46
C GLN A 91 -19.63 -41.89 5.09
N ALA A 92 -20.77 -42.08 4.42
CA ALA A 92 -22.08 -41.68 4.90
C ALA A 92 -22.43 -42.42 6.21
N VAL A 93 -22.67 -41.68 7.29
CA VAL A 93 -23.30 -42.24 8.50
C VAL A 93 -24.80 -42.01 8.41
N GLN A 94 -25.52 -43.12 8.46
CA GLN A 94 -26.97 -43.23 8.41
C GLN A 94 -27.62 -42.59 9.65
N ALA A 95 -28.77 -41.98 9.42
CA ALA A 95 -29.68 -41.51 10.45
C ALA A 95 -30.45 -42.67 11.08
N ALA A 96 -30.71 -42.57 12.39
CA ALA A 96 -31.87 -43.17 13.04
C ALA A 96 -32.42 -42.20 14.11
N PRO A 97 -33.75 -42.10 14.28
CA PRO A 97 -34.39 -41.02 15.03
C PRO A 97 -34.69 -41.43 16.49
N THR A 98 -34.72 -40.47 17.42
CA THR A 98 -35.57 -40.62 18.62
C THR A 98 -35.92 -39.28 19.29
N ALA A 99 -37.24 -39.09 19.42
CA ALA A 99 -38.02 -38.47 20.49
C ALA A 99 -37.65 -37.08 21.07
N ALA A 100 -38.50 -36.12 20.68
CA ALA A 100 -39.14 -35.05 21.45
C ALA A 100 -38.77 -34.83 22.92
N ALA A 101 -38.43 -33.58 23.27
CA ALA A 101 -39.11 -32.82 24.33
C ALA A 101 -38.73 -31.33 24.35
N ARG A 102 -39.78 -30.50 24.44
CA ARG A 102 -39.89 -29.18 25.08
C ARG A 102 -39.26 -27.95 24.41
N ALA A 103 -40.20 -27.13 23.92
CA ALA A 103 -40.05 -25.72 23.61
C ALA A 103 -39.66 -24.88 24.86
N ALA A 104 -38.73 -23.96 24.66
CA ALA A 104 -38.54 -22.78 25.50
C ALA A 104 -38.36 -21.56 24.60
N SER A 105 -39.26 -20.60 24.77
CA SER A 105 -39.42 -19.35 24.05
C SER A 105 -38.28 -18.35 24.29
N LYS A 106 -37.88 -17.64 23.22
CA LYS A 106 -36.92 -16.52 23.26
C LYS A 106 -37.52 -15.29 23.98
N PRO A 107 -36.74 -14.52 24.75
CA PRO A 107 -37.20 -13.29 25.38
C PRO A 107 -37.36 -12.15 24.35
N ARG A 108 -38.46 -11.40 24.50
CA ARG A 108 -38.82 -10.20 23.71
C ARG A 108 -38.07 -8.97 24.27
N PRO A 109 -37.61 -8.03 23.42
CA PRO A 109 -36.99 -6.78 23.86
C PRO A 109 -38.01 -5.81 24.50
N VAL A 110 -37.59 -5.12 25.55
CA VAL A 110 -38.35 -4.07 26.25
C VAL A 110 -38.25 -2.74 25.48
N PRO A 111 -39.34 -2.00 25.24
CA PRO A 111 -39.30 -0.67 24.61
C PRO A 111 -38.86 0.43 25.60
N PRO A 112 -38.18 1.50 25.14
CA PRO A 112 -37.80 2.63 25.99
C PRO A 112 -38.97 3.59 26.25
N THR A 113 -39.03 4.08 27.50
CA THR A 113 -39.99 5.07 28.02
C THR A 113 -39.75 6.48 27.46
N PRO A 114 -40.80 7.29 27.18
CA PRO A 114 -40.65 8.64 26.64
C PRO A 114 -40.29 9.68 27.72
N SER A 115 -39.40 10.61 27.38
CA SER A 115 -39.10 11.83 28.16
C SER A 115 -39.86 13.02 27.56
N PRO A 116 -40.46 13.91 28.38
CA PRO A 116 -41.33 15.00 27.92
C PRO A 116 -40.55 16.26 27.50
N ALA A 117 -41.14 17.04 26.60
CA ALA A 117 -40.78 18.42 26.26
C ALA A 117 -42.07 19.28 26.30
N PRO A 118 -42.00 20.61 26.18
CA PRO A 118 -41.14 21.60 26.85
C PRO A 118 -41.98 22.68 27.59
N VAL A 119 -41.37 23.52 28.43
CA VAL A 119 -42.01 24.74 28.97
C VAL A 119 -41.56 25.95 28.14
N VAL A 120 -42.55 26.72 27.70
CA VAL A 120 -42.43 27.98 26.97
C VAL A 120 -42.52 29.12 27.97
N GLU A 121 -41.60 30.08 27.90
CA GLU A 121 -41.79 31.41 28.51
C GLU A 121 -41.64 32.47 27.42
N GLN A 122 -42.69 33.26 27.21
CA GLN A 122 -42.77 34.38 26.28
C GLN A 122 -42.78 35.69 27.07
N VAL A 123 -41.98 36.69 26.66
CA VAL A 123 -42.39 38.10 26.69
C VAL A 123 -41.81 38.89 25.49
N GLN A 124 -42.74 39.62 24.85
CA GLN A 124 -42.79 40.70 23.85
C GLN A 124 -41.68 41.79 23.85
N ALA A 125 -41.54 42.76 22.91
CA ALA A 125 -41.99 43.06 21.53
C ALA A 125 -41.35 44.41 21.08
N GLY A 126 -41.29 44.70 19.77
CA GLY A 126 -41.04 46.03 19.17
C GLY A 126 -40.18 45.99 17.88
N ALA A 127 -40.77 45.90 16.67
CA ALA A 127 -41.06 46.99 15.70
C ALA A 127 -39.80 47.80 15.29
N VAL A 128 -39.38 48.00 14.02
CA VAL A 128 -40.07 48.54 12.82
C VAL A 128 -39.33 48.10 11.51
N ALA A 129 -40.00 48.29 10.36
CA ALA A 129 -39.75 47.87 8.97
C ALA A 129 -38.55 48.53 8.20
N PRO A 130 -38.25 48.10 6.94
CA PRO A 130 -36.97 48.30 6.23
C PRO A 130 -37.01 49.27 5.02
N ALA A 131 -35.83 49.75 4.60
CA ALA A 131 -35.51 50.38 3.30
C ALA A 131 -33.97 50.59 3.23
N ALA A 132 -33.23 50.71 2.14
CA ALA A 132 -33.32 50.37 0.72
C ALA A 132 -31.93 50.76 0.12
N VAL A 133 -31.40 49.94 -0.81
CA VAL A 133 -30.63 50.34 -2.03
C VAL A 133 -29.19 50.95 -1.93
N ALA A 134 -28.30 50.28 -2.70
CA ALA A 134 -27.22 50.80 -3.58
C ALA A 134 -25.76 51.03 -3.12
N MET A 135 -24.89 50.37 -3.90
CA MET A 135 -23.67 50.86 -4.60
C MET A 135 -22.33 51.07 -3.85
N ALA A 136 -21.40 50.17 -4.19
CA ALA A 136 -20.02 50.40 -4.68
C ALA A 136 -18.86 50.76 -3.69
N PRO A 137 -17.60 50.42 -4.04
CA PRO A 137 -16.49 50.09 -3.12
C PRO A 137 -15.50 51.25 -2.87
N PRO A 138 -14.62 51.14 -1.85
CA PRO A 138 -13.14 51.19 -2.08
C PRO A 138 -12.35 50.29 -1.09
N GLU A 139 -11.22 49.66 -1.47
CA GLU A 139 -9.82 50.16 -1.50
C GLU A 139 -9.11 50.23 -0.13
N VAL A 140 -7.85 49.81 -0.18
CA VAL A 140 -6.85 49.48 0.85
C VAL A 140 -6.48 50.67 1.74
N THR A 141 -6.25 50.43 3.04
CA THR A 141 -5.27 51.18 3.86
C THR A 141 -4.80 50.32 5.04
N GLU A 142 -3.50 50.34 5.26
CA GLU A 142 -2.67 49.63 6.25
C GLU A 142 -2.42 50.51 7.49
N ALA A 143 -2.33 49.91 8.71
CA ALA A 143 -1.57 50.35 9.93
C ALA A 143 -2.12 49.66 11.22
N PRO A 144 -1.44 49.67 12.40
CA PRO A 144 -0.15 49.05 12.79
C PRO A 144 -0.30 48.19 14.09
N PRO A 145 0.77 47.63 14.73
CA PRO A 145 0.66 46.54 15.70
C PRO A 145 0.51 46.98 17.17
N ALA A 146 -0.12 46.13 18.00
CA ALA A 146 -0.31 46.34 19.43
C ALA A 146 0.76 45.60 20.27
N GLU A 147 1.39 46.35 21.18
CA GLU A 147 2.33 45.91 22.22
C GLU A 147 1.58 45.68 23.56
N PRO A 148 2.05 44.80 24.48
CA PRO A 148 1.27 44.35 25.63
C PRO A 148 1.54 45.13 26.93
N ALA A 149 0.62 45.04 27.89
CA ALA A 149 0.74 45.60 29.24
C ALA A 149 0.09 44.64 30.28
N PRO A 150 0.30 44.80 31.61
CA PRO A 150 1.04 43.85 32.43
C PRO A 150 0.24 43.27 33.62
N VAL A 151 0.79 42.28 34.32
CA VAL A 151 0.31 41.85 35.65
C VAL A 151 1.49 41.59 36.62
N GLU A 152 1.56 42.42 37.66
CA GLU A 152 2.19 42.20 38.98
C GLU A 152 1.18 41.44 39.89
N GLN A 153 1.47 40.69 40.96
CA GLN A 153 2.65 40.39 41.79
C GLN A 153 2.32 39.24 42.80
N PHE A 154 3.33 38.87 43.62
CA PHE A 154 3.39 38.06 44.87
C PHE A 154 3.91 36.60 44.71
N ALA A 155 5.20 36.28 44.94
CA ALA A 155 6.00 36.21 46.20
C ALA A 155 5.55 35.03 47.11
N LEU A 156 6.37 34.14 47.69
CA LEU A 156 7.77 34.16 48.15
C LEU A 156 8.27 32.70 48.44
N ALA A 157 9.61 32.52 48.52
CA ALA A 157 10.40 31.58 49.35
C ALA A 157 11.14 30.39 48.69
N GLU A 158 12.47 30.56 48.54
CA GLU A 158 13.51 29.51 48.66
C GLU A 158 13.84 29.26 50.16
N PRO A 159 14.60 28.20 50.54
CA PRO A 159 16.08 28.17 50.48
C PRO A 159 16.59 26.79 49.98
N GLY A 160 17.86 26.49 49.64
CA GLY A 160 19.17 27.02 50.01
C GLY A 160 20.05 25.82 50.43
N ALA A 161 21.20 25.62 49.77
CA ALA A 161 22.17 24.56 50.05
C ALA A 161 23.11 24.94 51.21
N ASP A 162 23.57 23.99 52.04
CA ASP A 162 25.01 23.65 52.16
C ASP A 162 25.33 22.48 53.12
N ASP A 163 26.52 21.94 52.87
CA ASP A 163 27.40 20.92 53.45
C ASP A 163 27.36 20.57 54.97
N THR A 164 27.64 19.31 55.29
CA THR A 164 28.50 18.89 56.43
C THR A 164 28.92 17.42 56.33
N ALA A 165 30.23 17.19 56.25
CA ALA A 165 30.90 15.90 56.37
C ALA A 165 31.11 15.46 57.85
N ARG A 166 31.11 14.13 58.12
CA ARG A 166 32.13 13.34 58.88
C ARG A 166 31.63 11.95 59.36
N THR A 167 32.43 10.93 59.04
CA THR A 167 32.53 9.53 59.58
C THR A 167 33.31 9.57 60.93
N PRO A 168 33.30 8.59 61.90
CA PRO A 168 33.41 7.13 61.73
C PRO A 168 32.66 6.14 62.69
N ALA A 169 32.84 4.84 62.36
CA ALA A 169 32.38 3.52 62.89
C ALA A 169 32.72 3.23 64.40
N PRO A 170 32.50 2.03 65.03
CA PRO A 170 32.39 0.65 64.48
C PRO A 170 31.50 -0.42 65.23
N SER A 171 31.65 -1.69 64.78
CA SER A 171 31.43 -3.01 65.44
C SER A 171 30.00 -3.61 65.49
N GLU A 172 29.71 -4.89 65.25
CA GLU A 172 30.50 -6.14 65.06
C GLU A 172 29.64 -7.26 64.43
N ASP A 173 30.32 -8.17 63.72
CA ASP A 173 30.17 -9.63 63.53
C ASP A 173 28.83 -10.29 63.14
N ASP A 174 28.81 -10.99 61.98
CA ASP A 174 28.82 -12.46 61.98
C ASP A 174 29.31 -13.04 60.64
N GLU A 175 30.11 -14.10 60.75
CA GLU A 175 30.91 -14.73 59.72
C GLU A 175 30.24 -16.04 59.28
N ALA A 176 29.90 -16.19 57.99
CA ALA A 176 29.63 -17.51 57.42
C ALA A 176 30.01 -17.56 55.93
N ASN A 177 31.27 -17.91 55.74
CA ASN A 177 31.90 -18.39 54.52
C ASN A 177 31.03 -19.38 53.71
N THR A 178 30.68 -19.01 52.48
CA THR A 178 30.47 -19.98 51.39
C THR A 178 30.93 -19.33 50.08
N ALA A 179 32.04 -19.82 49.54
CA ALA A 179 32.59 -19.39 48.26
C ALA A 179 31.56 -19.55 47.12
N PRO A 180 31.40 -18.57 46.22
CA PRO A 180 30.66 -18.78 44.99
C PRO A 180 31.54 -19.55 43.99
N ASP A 181 31.09 -20.74 43.59
CA ASP A 181 31.70 -21.58 42.57
C ASP A 181 32.16 -20.78 41.34
N GLU A 182 33.46 -20.79 41.04
CA GLU A 182 34.03 -20.18 39.83
C GLU A 182 33.38 -20.74 38.54
N GLU A 183 32.83 -21.95 38.60
CA GLU A 183 32.10 -22.60 37.52
C GLU A 183 30.72 -21.95 37.26
N ARG A 184 30.06 -21.41 38.29
CA ARG A 184 28.86 -20.57 38.14
C ARG A 184 29.18 -19.18 37.60
N LEU A 185 30.34 -18.62 37.93
CA LEU A 185 30.83 -17.35 37.37
C LEU A 185 31.28 -17.51 35.90
N ALA A 186 31.89 -18.63 35.53
CA ALA A 186 32.22 -18.98 34.15
C ALA A 186 30.97 -19.28 33.30
N ALA A 187 29.98 -19.98 33.86
CA ALA A 187 28.68 -20.20 33.21
C ALA A 187 27.86 -18.91 33.10
N ALA A 188 27.97 -17.98 34.06
CA ALA A 188 27.37 -16.64 33.96
C ALA A 188 28.11 -15.75 32.97
N ALA A 189 29.45 -15.85 32.86
CA ALA A 189 30.24 -15.14 31.86
C ALA A 189 29.98 -15.65 30.43
N LEU A 190 29.69 -16.95 30.26
CA LEU A 190 29.30 -17.53 28.98
C LEU A 190 27.85 -17.16 28.59
N ARG A 191 26.94 -17.00 29.56
CA ARG A 191 25.57 -16.53 29.33
C ARG A 191 25.44 -15.02 29.17
N LYS A 192 26.44 -14.24 29.59
CA LYS A 192 26.52 -12.78 29.37
C LYS A 192 27.26 -12.39 28.08
N ARG A 193 27.69 -13.38 27.28
CA ARG A 193 28.07 -13.17 25.89
C ARG A 193 26.87 -13.50 24.98
N ALA A 194 25.77 -12.79 25.20
CA ALA A 194 24.91 -12.42 24.09
C ALA A 194 25.84 -11.82 23.02
N PRO A 195 25.68 -12.15 21.72
CA PRO A 195 26.48 -11.50 20.70
C PRO A 195 26.36 -10.00 20.94
N ALA A 196 27.50 -9.34 21.17
CA ALA A 196 27.58 -7.90 21.14
C ALA A 196 26.75 -7.46 19.93
N SER A 197 25.77 -6.59 20.18
CA SER A 197 24.90 -5.97 19.18
C SER A 197 25.62 -5.98 17.85
N ALA A 198 25.16 -6.82 16.92
CA ALA A 198 25.72 -6.85 15.58
C ALA A 198 25.68 -5.40 15.12
N ALA A 199 26.84 -4.74 15.10
CA ALA A 199 26.93 -3.32 14.85
C ALA A 199 26.07 -3.04 13.62
N ALA A 200 25.01 -2.24 13.81
CA ALA A 200 23.95 -2.09 12.83
C ALA A 200 24.62 -1.77 11.49
N ARG A 201 24.61 -2.74 10.58
CA ARG A 201 25.33 -2.60 9.32
C ARG A 201 24.76 -1.34 8.65
N PRO A 202 25.61 -0.39 8.25
CA PRO A 202 25.11 0.85 7.68
C PRO A 202 24.23 0.54 6.48
N LEU A 203 23.07 1.20 6.43
CA LEU A 203 22.16 1.06 5.30
C LEU A 203 22.88 1.50 4.02
N PRO A 204 22.61 0.84 2.89
CA PRO A 204 23.20 1.24 1.62
C PRO A 204 22.77 2.65 1.21
N PRO A 205 23.63 3.42 0.53
CA PRO A 205 23.23 4.71 -0.02
C PRO A 205 22.18 4.51 -1.11
N ALA A 206 21.30 5.51 -1.25
CA ALA A 206 20.26 5.54 -2.26
C ALA A 206 20.09 6.95 -2.82
N GLN A 207 19.71 7.04 -4.10
CA GLN A 207 19.54 8.31 -4.81
C GLN A 207 18.16 8.32 -5.48
N PRO A 208 17.15 8.97 -4.87
CA PRO A 208 15.80 9.00 -5.44
C PRO A 208 15.76 9.64 -6.83
N PRO A 209 14.86 9.16 -7.72
CA PRO A 209 14.67 9.78 -9.03
C PRO A 209 14.15 11.21 -8.87
N GLY A 210 14.35 12.03 -9.90
CA GLY A 210 13.78 13.38 -9.95
C GLY A 210 12.25 13.36 -9.88
N SER A 211 11.65 14.49 -9.46
CA SER A 211 10.19 14.64 -9.44
C SER A 211 9.59 14.35 -10.82
N THR A 212 8.52 13.55 -10.88
CA THR A 212 7.91 13.09 -12.14
C THR A 212 6.46 12.67 -11.95
N GLN A 213 5.77 12.43 -13.07
CA GLN A 213 4.45 11.83 -13.11
C GLN A 213 4.45 10.65 -14.07
N LEU A 214 3.93 9.50 -13.63
CA LEU A 214 3.75 8.31 -14.46
C LEU A 214 2.26 7.99 -14.58
N ASP A 215 1.75 7.92 -15.80
CA ASP A 215 0.39 7.46 -16.08
C ASP A 215 0.42 5.98 -16.49
N TYR A 216 -0.57 5.21 -16.05
CA TYR A 216 -0.65 3.77 -16.28
C TYR A 216 -2.00 3.35 -16.85
N ASP A 217 -1.97 2.37 -17.74
CA ASP A 217 -3.11 1.54 -18.06
C ASP A 217 -3.13 0.36 -17.09
N VAL A 218 -4.25 0.19 -16.39
CA VAL A 218 -4.39 -0.86 -15.38
C VAL A 218 -5.41 -1.88 -15.84
N THR A 219 -5.01 -3.14 -15.81
CA THR A 219 -5.93 -4.27 -16.01
C THR A 219 -5.86 -5.18 -14.79
N GLY A 220 -6.95 -5.87 -14.49
CA GLY A 220 -6.96 -6.72 -13.32
C GLY A 220 -8.17 -7.62 -13.23
N ARG A 221 -8.23 -8.37 -12.13
CA ARG A 221 -9.37 -9.19 -11.74
C ARG A 221 -9.64 -9.02 -10.25
N ILE A 222 -10.91 -8.85 -9.89
CA ILE A 222 -11.37 -8.85 -8.50
C ILE A 222 -12.49 -9.88 -8.39
N LYS A 223 -12.32 -10.89 -7.53
CA LYS A 223 -13.29 -11.98 -7.36
C LYS A 223 -13.71 -12.62 -8.69
N GLY A 224 -12.74 -12.82 -9.58
CA GLY A 224 -12.95 -13.37 -10.92
C GLY A 224 -13.45 -12.40 -11.99
N ILE A 225 -13.91 -11.20 -11.62
CA ILE A 225 -14.43 -10.20 -12.56
C ILE A 225 -13.26 -9.35 -13.08
N ALA A 226 -13.08 -9.33 -14.40
CA ALA A 226 -12.08 -8.48 -15.04
C ALA A 226 -12.46 -7.00 -14.96
N TYR A 227 -11.48 -6.13 -14.78
CA TYR A 227 -11.68 -4.68 -14.79
C TYR A 227 -10.52 -3.97 -15.50
N SER A 228 -10.80 -2.76 -15.96
CA SER A 228 -9.80 -1.79 -16.41
C SER A 228 -9.87 -0.53 -15.56
N ALA A 229 -8.73 0.14 -15.38
CA ALA A 229 -8.61 1.38 -14.64
C ALA A 229 -7.50 2.25 -15.24
N GLN A 230 -7.50 3.53 -14.89
CA GLN A 230 -6.35 4.42 -15.12
C GLN A 230 -5.57 4.58 -13.82
N GLY A 231 -4.25 4.47 -13.90
CA GLY A 231 -3.34 4.71 -12.79
C GLY A 231 -2.57 6.02 -13.00
N ARG A 232 -2.25 6.72 -11.90
CA ARG A 232 -1.32 7.86 -11.91
C ARG A 232 -0.46 7.84 -10.66
N LEU A 233 0.86 7.81 -10.84
CA LEU A 233 1.85 8.10 -9.82
C LEU A 233 2.32 9.54 -9.96
N GLU A 234 2.06 10.37 -8.96
CA GLU A 234 2.69 11.66 -8.79
C GLU A 234 3.82 11.51 -7.77
N TRP A 235 5.05 11.80 -8.19
CA TRP A 235 6.25 11.73 -7.36
C TRP A 235 6.89 13.10 -7.25
N ARG A 236 7.07 13.59 -6.03
CA ARG A 236 7.73 14.86 -5.73
C ARG A 236 8.83 14.64 -4.71
N THR A 237 10.01 15.17 -4.99
CA THR A 237 11.15 15.19 -4.09
C THR A 237 11.83 16.55 -4.13
N GLY A 238 12.24 17.05 -2.98
CA GLY A 238 12.84 18.38 -2.80
C GLY A 238 12.99 18.73 -1.33
N ASP A 239 13.94 19.61 -1.00
CA ASP A 239 14.13 20.14 0.36
C ASP A 239 14.28 19.07 1.45
N GLY A 240 14.92 17.94 1.12
CA GLY A 240 15.10 16.81 2.04
C GLY A 240 13.80 16.06 2.37
N ARG A 241 12.74 16.25 1.58
CA ARG A 241 11.42 15.62 1.74
C ARG A 241 10.92 15.02 0.45
N TYR A 242 9.90 14.16 0.59
CA TYR A 242 9.19 13.61 -0.55
C TYR A 242 7.68 13.52 -0.31
N ASP A 243 6.94 13.47 -1.41
CA ASP A 243 5.52 13.14 -1.49
C ASP A 243 5.30 12.20 -2.69
N ALA A 244 4.67 11.06 -2.43
CA ALA A 244 4.26 10.10 -3.44
C ALA A 244 2.75 9.88 -3.35
N ARG A 245 2.06 9.97 -4.48
CA ARG A 245 0.63 9.70 -4.58
C ARG A 245 0.36 8.76 -5.76
N MET A 246 -0.21 7.60 -5.48
CA MET A 246 -0.71 6.67 -6.49
C MET A 246 -2.24 6.66 -6.48
N GLU A 247 -2.87 7.05 -7.57
CA GLU A 247 -4.31 6.96 -7.75
C GLU A 247 -4.68 5.96 -8.84
N MET A 248 -5.57 5.02 -8.51
CA MET A 248 -6.17 4.07 -9.44
C MET A 248 -7.66 4.39 -9.55
N LYS A 249 -8.13 4.73 -10.75
CA LYS A 249 -9.51 5.14 -11.02
C LYS A 249 -10.20 4.17 -11.96
N VAL A 250 -11.31 3.58 -11.51
CA VAL A 250 -12.17 2.72 -12.33
C VAL A 250 -13.41 3.52 -12.73
N PHE A 251 -13.75 3.50 -14.02
CA PHE A 251 -14.92 4.22 -14.54
C PHE A 251 -16.21 3.75 -13.81
N LEU A 252 -17.00 4.70 -13.29
CA LEU A 252 -18.19 4.51 -12.42
C LEU A 252 -18.00 3.78 -11.09
N LEU A 253 -16.86 3.13 -10.83
CA LEU A 253 -16.63 2.35 -9.58
C LEU A 253 -15.82 3.11 -8.52
N GLY A 254 -15.33 4.32 -8.85
CA GLY A 254 -14.60 5.21 -7.95
C GLY A 254 -13.08 5.08 -8.08
N SER A 255 -12.36 5.54 -7.07
CA SER A 255 -10.90 5.47 -7.04
C SER A 255 -10.36 4.89 -5.73
N ARG A 256 -9.15 4.36 -5.81
CA ARG A 256 -8.29 4.04 -4.68
C ARG A 256 -7.04 4.89 -4.78
N VAL A 257 -6.68 5.53 -3.67
CA VAL A 257 -5.55 6.44 -3.59
C VAL A 257 -4.64 5.98 -2.47
N GLN A 258 -3.38 5.72 -2.80
CA GLN A 258 -2.30 5.56 -1.83
C GLN A 258 -1.45 6.82 -1.78
N THR A 259 -1.03 7.22 -0.60
CA THR A 259 -0.10 8.34 -0.40
C THR A 259 0.99 7.94 0.57
N SER A 260 2.22 8.38 0.30
CA SER A 260 3.37 8.22 1.18
C SER A 260 4.13 9.54 1.26
N THR A 261 4.42 10.00 2.47
CA THR A 261 5.18 11.22 2.70
C THR A 261 6.24 10.98 3.75
N GLY A 262 7.35 11.72 3.64
CA GLY A 262 8.43 11.62 4.60
C GLY A 262 9.65 12.44 4.24
N ARG A 263 10.79 12.02 4.79
CA ARG A 263 12.10 12.64 4.56
C ARG A 263 12.93 11.84 3.56
N VAL A 264 13.92 12.50 2.99
CA VAL A 264 14.97 11.89 2.17
C VAL A 264 16.29 12.03 2.91
N GLY A 265 16.91 10.91 3.24
CA GLY A 265 18.22 10.85 3.90
C GLY A 265 19.28 10.16 3.02
N PRO A 266 20.51 9.95 3.55
CA PRO A 266 21.60 9.33 2.79
C PRO A 266 21.30 7.91 2.29
N ALA A 267 20.46 7.18 3.02
CA ALA A 267 20.01 5.83 2.66
C ALA A 267 18.71 5.82 1.83
N GLY A 268 18.22 6.99 1.41
CA GLY A 268 16.99 7.14 0.63
C GLY A 268 15.79 7.56 1.48
N LEU A 269 14.63 6.99 1.16
CA LEU A 269 13.34 7.40 1.68
C LEU A 269 13.16 6.95 3.13
N MET A 270 12.66 7.88 3.94
CA MET A 270 12.30 7.67 5.35
C MET A 270 10.82 8.05 5.51
N PRO A 271 9.88 7.11 5.30
CA PRO A 271 8.46 7.40 5.44
C PRO A 271 8.12 7.88 6.84
N GLU A 272 7.21 8.84 6.91
CA GLU A 272 6.60 9.36 8.15
C GLU A 272 5.12 8.96 8.20
N ARG A 273 4.45 8.90 7.03
CA ARG A 273 3.05 8.54 6.92
C ARG A 273 2.74 7.83 5.61
N PHE A 274 2.04 6.71 5.70
CA PHE A 274 1.40 6.02 4.59
C PHE A 274 -0.12 6.05 4.76
N ALA A 275 -0.88 6.27 3.67
CA ALA A 275 -2.33 6.22 3.65
C ALA A 275 -2.82 5.39 2.45
N ASP A 276 -3.92 4.66 2.64
CA ASP A 276 -4.65 3.95 1.60
C ASP A 276 -6.13 4.27 1.74
N ARG A 277 -6.68 4.98 0.76
CA ARG A 277 -8.04 5.48 0.74
C ARG A 277 -8.80 4.87 -0.41
N SER A 278 -9.93 4.26 -0.11
CA SER A 278 -10.94 3.92 -1.11
C SER A 278 -12.29 4.46 -0.61
N ARG A 279 -13.17 3.62 -0.08
CA ARG A 279 -14.38 4.04 0.62
C ARG A 279 -14.09 4.68 1.99
N SER A 280 -13.02 4.22 2.63
CA SER A 280 -12.50 4.75 3.89
C SER A 280 -10.99 4.86 3.79
N GLU A 281 -10.38 5.69 4.63
CA GLU A 281 -8.93 5.79 4.75
C GLU A 281 -8.40 4.91 5.87
N LYS A 282 -7.28 4.22 5.62
CA LYS A 282 -6.46 3.58 6.64
C LYS A 282 -5.02 4.04 6.48
N ALA A 283 -4.28 4.12 7.58
CA ALA A 283 -2.96 4.72 7.61
C ALA A 283 -1.98 3.96 8.50
N ALA A 284 -0.70 4.12 8.18
CA ALA A 284 0.42 3.78 9.05
C ALA A 284 1.24 5.05 9.33
N HIS A 285 1.64 5.23 10.58
CA HIS A 285 2.48 6.33 11.05
C HIS A 285 3.81 5.77 11.53
N PHE A 286 4.90 6.30 11.00
CA PHE A 286 6.26 5.86 11.31
C PHE A 286 6.84 6.81 12.38
N ASP A 287 6.77 6.38 13.63
CA ASP A 287 7.22 7.12 14.80
C ASP A 287 8.69 6.78 15.08
N ALA A 288 9.59 7.48 14.37
CA ALA A 288 11.04 7.29 14.50
C ALA A 288 11.55 7.56 15.91
N ALA A 289 10.97 8.54 16.61
CA ALA A 289 11.37 8.91 17.97
C ALA A 289 11.12 7.76 18.96
N ASN A 290 10.03 7.02 18.78
CA ASN A 290 9.66 5.89 19.65
C ASN A 290 9.93 4.52 18.99
N GLN A 291 10.65 4.47 17.87
CA GLN A 291 10.98 3.26 17.11
C GLN A 291 9.78 2.32 16.85
N ARG A 292 8.64 2.88 16.45
CA ARG A 292 7.43 2.09 16.18
C ARG A 292 6.64 2.55 14.95
N ILE A 293 5.83 1.65 14.43
CA ILE A 293 4.85 1.90 13.37
C ILE A 293 3.46 1.72 13.99
N ARG A 294 2.65 2.77 13.94
CA ARG A 294 1.27 2.79 14.47
C ARG A 294 0.27 2.72 13.34
N PHE A 295 -0.81 1.96 13.51
CA PHE A 295 -1.84 1.79 12.49
C PHE A 295 -3.16 2.43 12.90
N SER A 296 -3.79 3.17 11.97
CA SER A 296 -5.06 3.87 12.24
C SER A 296 -6.26 2.95 12.37
N ASN A 297 -6.10 1.66 12.03
CA ASN A 297 -7.15 0.64 12.15
C ASN A 297 -7.07 -0.12 13.48
N ASN A 298 -6.29 0.35 14.45
CA ASN A 298 -6.05 -0.28 15.75
C ASN A 298 -5.43 -1.69 15.66
N ALA A 299 -4.75 -2.02 14.56
CA ALA A 299 -3.88 -3.19 14.54
C ALA A 299 -2.72 -3.00 15.54
N PRO A 300 -2.15 -4.08 16.09
CA PRO A 300 -0.99 -3.98 16.99
C PRO A 300 0.15 -3.17 16.37
N ASP A 301 0.78 -2.31 17.17
CA ASP A 301 1.97 -1.57 16.76
C ASP A 301 3.08 -2.55 16.33
N ALA A 302 3.87 -2.15 15.34
CA ALA A 302 5.05 -2.89 14.92
C ALA A 302 6.32 -2.14 15.30
N GLU A 303 7.42 -2.86 15.53
CA GLU A 303 8.75 -2.26 15.67
C GLU A 303 9.16 -1.59 14.34
N LEU A 304 9.70 -0.37 14.42
CA LEU A 304 10.25 0.35 13.26
C LEU A 304 11.73 -0.01 13.05
N ARG A 305 12.03 -0.78 12.01
CA ARG A 305 13.40 -1.15 11.66
C ARG A 305 14.08 -0.07 10.80
N PRO A 306 15.41 0.08 10.89
CA PRO A 306 16.16 0.94 9.98
C PRO A 306 15.86 0.61 8.51
N GLY A 307 15.56 1.64 7.72
CA GLY A 307 15.27 1.49 6.29
C GLY A 307 13.87 0.97 5.95
N ALA A 308 12.98 0.83 6.95
CA ALA A 308 11.60 0.45 6.72
C ALA A 308 10.90 1.39 5.71
N GLN A 309 10.12 0.79 4.81
CA GLN A 309 9.33 1.46 3.80
C GLN A 309 7.84 1.18 4.01
N ASP A 310 6.99 1.91 3.30
CA ASP A 310 5.59 1.54 3.12
C ASP A 310 5.36 0.94 1.73
N ARG A 311 4.15 0.42 1.48
CA ARG A 311 3.80 -0.26 0.22
C ARG A 311 3.91 0.62 -1.03
N LEU A 312 3.90 1.95 -0.92
CA LEU A 312 4.08 2.87 -2.05
C LEU A 312 5.54 3.32 -2.17
N SER A 313 6.15 3.81 -1.07
CA SER A 313 7.54 4.27 -1.07
C SER A 313 8.54 3.17 -1.40
N LEU A 314 8.22 1.91 -1.13
CA LEU A 314 9.02 0.73 -1.47
C LEU A 314 9.54 0.74 -2.92
N PHE A 315 8.68 1.00 -3.90
CA PHE A 315 9.05 0.94 -5.31
C PHE A 315 10.09 2.02 -5.66
N LEU A 316 9.90 3.21 -5.09
CA LEU A 316 10.77 4.36 -5.29
C LEU A 316 12.09 4.19 -4.52
N GLN A 317 12.06 3.57 -3.34
CA GLN A 317 13.27 3.24 -2.59
C GLN A 317 14.12 2.22 -3.34
N ILE A 318 13.52 1.17 -3.91
CA ILE A 318 14.26 0.21 -4.73
C ILE A 318 14.86 0.90 -5.96
N ALA A 319 14.10 1.75 -6.67
CA ALA A 319 14.62 2.56 -7.76
C ALA A 319 15.83 3.42 -7.30
N SER A 320 15.72 4.03 -6.12
CA SER A 320 16.78 4.85 -5.52
C SER A 320 18.05 4.05 -5.24
N LEU A 321 17.91 2.83 -4.76
CA LEU A 321 19.02 1.93 -4.49
C LEU A 321 19.72 1.52 -5.79
N LEU A 322 18.95 1.11 -6.80
CA LEU A 322 19.48 0.74 -8.10
C LEU A 322 20.19 1.92 -8.78
N GLN A 323 19.66 3.14 -8.68
CA GLN A 323 20.32 4.32 -9.25
C GLN A 323 21.66 4.62 -8.59
N ALA A 324 21.71 4.54 -7.25
CA ALA A 324 22.94 4.84 -6.54
C ALA A 324 24.03 3.77 -6.76
N ARG A 325 23.65 2.50 -6.96
CA ARG A 325 24.59 1.37 -7.02
C ARG A 325 24.13 0.27 -7.98
N PRO A 326 24.04 0.51 -9.30
CA PRO A 326 23.48 -0.45 -10.24
C PRO A 326 24.23 -1.79 -10.26
N GLN A 327 25.56 -1.75 -10.08
CA GLN A 327 26.41 -2.94 -10.03
C GLN A 327 26.16 -3.83 -8.80
N ALA A 328 25.61 -3.27 -7.71
CA ALA A 328 25.30 -4.01 -6.48
C ALA A 328 23.99 -4.81 -6.58
N TYR A 329 23.20 -4.58 -7.61
CA TYR A 329 21.88 -5.19 -7.82
C TYR A 329 21.81 -5.86 -9.19
N ALA A 330 22.77 -6.73 -9.45
CA ALA A 330 22.76 -7.62 -10.61
C ALA A 330 21.73 -8.75 -10.45
N SER A 331 21.51 -9.52 -11.52
CA SER A 331 20.62 -10.69 -11.49
C SER A 331 21.06 -11.71 -10.43
N GLY A 332 20.10 -12.33 -9.75
CA GLY A 332 20.30 -13.26 -8.64
C GLY A 332 20.60 -12.60 -7.29
N GLN A 333 20.78 -11.27 -7.23
CA GLN A 333 20.90 -10.56 -5.95
C GLN A 333 19.54 -10.44 -5.25
N THR A 334 19.57 -10.22 -3.94
CA THR A 334 18.36 -10.02 -3.14
C THR A 334 18.36 -8.69 -2.40
N ILE A 335 17.18 -8.07 -2.31
CA ILE A 335 16.93 -6.87 -1.53
C ILE A 335 15.93 -7.21 -0.43
N GLU A 336 16.27 -6.90 0.82
CA GLU A 336 15.40 -7.11 1.97
C GLU A 336 15.13 -5.79 2.69
N MET A 337 13.86 -5.54 3.01
CA MET A 337 13.45 -4.41 3.85
C MET A 337 12.12 -4.66 4.53
N GLN A 338 11.89 -4.01 5.67
CA GLN A 338 10.56 -3.99 6.29
C GLN A 338 9.61 -3.15 5.44
N VAL A 339 8.41 -3.67 5.18
CA VAL A 339 7.38 -2.99 4.39
C VAL A 339 6.08 -2.94 5.18
N ALA A 340 5.65 -1.73 5.53
CA ALA A 340 4.40 -1.48 6.23
C ALA A 340 3.23 -1.31 5.26
N GLY A 341 2.15 -2.07 5.51
CA GLY A 341 0.82 -1.80 4.98
C GLY A 341 0.01 -0.95 5.95
N THR A 342 -1.31 -1.08 5.90
CA THR A 342 -2.24 -0.35 6.79
C THR A 342 -2.51 -1.07 8.11
N GLY A 343 -1.84 -2.19 8.39
CA GLY A 343 -2.05 -3.01 9.58
C GLY A 343 -1.04 -4.14 9.76
N ASP A 344 0.05 -4.12 8.99
CA ASP A 344 1.14 -5.09 9.02
C ASP A 344 2.46 -4.36 8.69
N ALA A 345 3.59 -4.93 9.12
CA ALA A 345 4.93 -4.42 8.82
C ALA A 345 5.95 -5.56 8.75
N ASP A 346 5.83 -6.35 7.69
CA ASP A 346 6.62 -7.56 7.45
C ASP A 346 7.95 -7.26 6.74
N ILE A 347 8.96 -8.10 6.95
CA ILE A 347 10.15 -8.12 6.08
C ILE A 347 9.76 -8.71 4.73
N TRP A 348 10.02 -7.96 3.66
CA TRP A 348 9.86 -8.41 2.28
C TRP A 348 11.24 -8.64 1.66
N ARG A 349 11.35 -9.73 0.91
CA ARG A 349 12.56 -10.10 0.18
C ARG A 349 12.27 -10.10 -1.31
N PHE A 350 13.04 -9.35 -2.07
CA PHE A 350 12.94 -9.24 -3.51
C PHE A 350 14.14 -9.92 -4.15
N GLU A 351 13.89 -10.80 -5.11
CA GLU A 351 14.91 -11.29 -6.02
C GLU A 351 15.03 -10.33 -7.21
N VAL A 352 16.27 -9.95 -7.52
CA VAL A 352 16.60 -9.16 -8.70
C VAL A 352 16.79 -10.11 -9.88
N GLY A 353 15.94 -10.00 -10.88
CA GLY A 353 16.02 -10.78 -12.11
C GLY A 353 16.83 -10.09 -13.20
N ASP A 354 16.72 -10.66 -14.40
CA ASP A 354 17.34 -10.13 -15.61
C ASP A 354 16.62 -8.87 -16.13
N GLU A 355 17.33 -8.14 -17.00
CA GLU A 355 16.71 -7.12 -17.83
C GLU A 355 15.98 -7.76 -18.99
N VAL A 356 14.73 -7.36 -19.18
CA VAL A 356 13.84 -7.85 -20.23
C VAL A 356 13.35 -6.69 -21.07
N ARG A 357 13.06 -6.95 -22.34
CA ARG A 357 12.33 -6.00 -23.19
C ARG A 357 10.84 -6.21 -22.99
N LEU A 358 10.13 -5.14 -22.65
CA LEU A 358 8.69 -5.12 -22.44
C LEU A 358 8.03 -4.37 -23.59
N SER A 359 6.95 -4.94 -24.12
CA SER A 359 6.00 -4.21 -24.95
C SER A 359 4.94 -3.63 -24.04
N LEU A 360 4.97 -2.32 -23.81
CA LEU A 360 4.02 -1.56 -22.98
C LEU A 360 3.17 -0.65 -23.87
N PRO A 361 2.03 -0.10 -23.39
CA PRO A 361 1.31 0.92 -24.13
C PRO A 361 2.16 2.17 -24.42
N ALA A 362 3.13 2.49 -23.55
CA ALA A 362 4.14 3.53 -23.78
C ALA A 362 5.19 3.20 -24.88
N GLY A 363 5.20 1.98 -25.41
CA GLY A 363 6.17 1.48 -26.38
C GLY A 363 7.10 0.39 -25.82
N GLU A 364 8.17 0.09 -26.57
CA GLU A 364 9.19 -0.89 -26.18
C GLU A 364 10.13 -0.32 -25.13
N VAL A 365 10.20 -0.93 -23.94
CA VAL A 365 11.03 -0.47 -22.83
C VAL A 365 11.88 -1.61 -22.28
N ARG A 366 13.17 -1.36 -22.05
CA ARG A 366 14.03 -2.30 -21.31
C ARG A 366 13.86 -2.06 -19.82
N ALA A 367 13.58 -3.12 -19.07
CA ALA A 367 13.38 -3.01 -17.63
C ALA A 367 13.90 -4.24 -16.89
N ARG A 368 14.43 -4.01 -15.70
CA ARG A 368 14.86 -5.05 -14.76
C ARG A 368 13.67 -5.52 -13.95
N LEU A 369 13.41 -6.83 -13.95
CA LEU A 369 12.37 -7.43 -13.12
C LEU A 369 12.88 -7.60 -11.69
N LEU A 370 12.08 -7.19 -10.70
CA LEU A 370 12.22 -7.63 -9.32
C LEU A 370 10.95 -8.33 -8.87
N LYS A 371 11.11 -9.47 -8.21
CA LYS A 371 10.00 -10.30 -7.74
C LYS A 371 10.09 -10.52 -6.25
N ARG A 372 9.01 -10.24 -5.53
CA ARG A 372 8.90 -10.58 -4.12
C ARG A 372 8.87 -12.09 -3.97
N LEU A 373 9.77 -12.62 -3.15
CA LEU A 373 9.79 -14.02 -2.76
C LEU A 373 8.72 -14.27 -1.68
N PRO A 374 7.82 -15.26 -1.87
CA PRO A 374 6.83 -15.61 -0.86
C PRO A 374 7.53 -16.14 0.40
N ARG A 375 7.02 -15.76 1.58
CA ARG A 375 7.52 -16.23 2.89
C ARG A 375 6.67 -17.37 3.44
N LYS A 376 5.39 -17.40 3.09
CA LYS A 376 4.42 -18.42 3.49
C LYS A 376 3.49 -18.73 2.33
N GLU A 377 2.80 -19.86 2.45
CA GLU A 377 1.67 -20.16 1.58
C GLU A 377 0.65 -19.01 1.66
N PHE A 378 0.04 -18.66 0.52
CA PHE A 378 -0.91 -17.55 0.41
C PHE A 378 -0.33 -16.15 0.68
N ASP A 379 0.97 -15.93 0.46
CA ASP A 379 1.50 -14.57 0.37
C ASP A 379 1.11 -13.88 -0.94
N SER A 380 0.95 -12.56 -0.89
CA SER A 380 0.81 -11.76 -2.10
C SER A 380 2.12 -11.74 -2.90
N THR A 381 2.00 -11.89 -4.22
CA THR A 381 3.11 -11.73 -5.15
C THR A 381 3.16 -10.27 -5.61
N VAL A 382 4.36 -9.71 -5.62
CA VAL A 382 4.65 -8.38 -6.16
C VAL A 382 5.76 -8.51 -7.17
N GLU A 383 5.49 -8.09 -8.39
CA GLU A 383 6.45 -8.02 -9.49
C GLU A 383 6.54 -6.55 -9.92
N MET A 384 7.76 -6.03 -10.03
CA MET A 384 8.02 -4.67 -10.51
C MET A 384 9.07 -4.70 -11.61
N TRP A 385 8.85 -3.91 -12.64
CA TRP A 385 9.81 -3.74 -13.72
C TRP A 385 10.32 -2.30 -13.70
N LEU A 386 11.62 -2.14 -13.48
CA LEU A 386 12.28 -0.84 -13.31
C LEU A 386 13.16 -0.54 -14.52
N ALA A 387 12.92 0.57 -15.21
CA ALA A 387 13.62 0.91 -16.45
C ALA A 387 14.91 1.72 -16.17
N PRO A 388 16.13 1.18 -16.42
CA PRO A 388 17.38 1.91 -16.16
C PRO A 388 17.46 3.26 -16.90
N ASP A 389 16.99 3.29 -18.15
CA ASP A 389 16.99 4.50 -18.99
C ASP A 389 16.07 5.60 -18.46
N LEU A 390 15.15 5.27 -17.53
CA LEU A 390 14.23 6.19 -16.86
C LEU A 390 14.54 6.31 -15.37
N GLN A 391 15.82 6.34 -14.99
CA GLN A 391 16.24 6.45 -13.58
C GLN A 391 15.69 5.32 -12.68
N HIS A 392 15.56 4.11 -13.24
CA HIS A 392 14.92 2.95 -12.60
C HIS A 392 13.46 3.19 -12.14
N LEU A 393 12.74 4.13 -12.76
CA LEU A 393 11.32 4.33 -12.49
C LEU A 393 10.51 3.05 -12.80
N PRO A 394 9.43 2.77 -12.03
CA PRO A 394 8.60 1.60 -12.24
C PRO A 394 7.74 1.75 -13.50
N VAL A 395 8.07 1.01 -14.56
CA VAL A 395 7.32 1.04 -15.82
C VAL A 395 6.22 -0.02 -15.89
N ARG A 396 6.27 -1.01 -15.00
CA ARG A 396 5.18 -1.95 -14.76
C ARG A 396 5.16 -2.41 -13.32
N LEU A 397 3.97 -2.53 -12.74
CA LEU A 397 3.75 -3.07 -11.40
C LEU A 397 2.61 -4.08 -11.45
N ARG A 398 2.90 -5.33 -11.06
CA ARG A 398 1.89 -6.38 -10.97
C ARG A 398 1.80 -6.91 -9.54
N VAL A 399 0.62 -6.82 -8.96
CA VAL A 399 0.32 -7.34 -7.64
C VAL A 399 -0.72 -8.44 -7.78
N THR A 400 -0.42 -9.61 -7.26
CA THR A 400 -1.36 -10.74 -7.16
C THR A 400 -1.58 -11.03 -5.67
N GLN A 401 -2.82 -10.88 -5.23
CA GLN A 401 -3.22 -11.17 -3.87
C GLN A 401 -3.41 -12.66 -3.66
N SER A 402 -3.42 -13.08 -2.39
CA SER A 402 -3.59 -14.48 -2.00
C SER A 402 -4.90 -15.11 -2.45
N ASN A 403 -5.95 -14.30 -2.61
CA ASN A 403 -7.26 -14.70 -3.11
C ASN A 403 -7.35 -14.73 -4.65
N GLY A 404 -6.24 -14.49 -5.37
CA GLY A 404 -6.17 -14.44 -6.82
C GLY A 404 -6.59 -13.10 -7.44
N ASP A 405 -6.90 -12.08 -6.64
CA ASP A 405 -7.12 -10.73 -7.16
C ASP A 405 -5.81 -10.20 -7.75
N VAL A 406 -5.87 -9.63 -8.95
CA VAL A 406 -4.69 -9.12 -9.67
C VAL A 406 -4.92 -7.67 -10.06
N ALA A 407 -3.88 -6.86 -9.93
CA ALA A 407 -3.76 -5.56 -10.58
C ALA A 407 -2.42 -5.51 -11.33
N ASP A 408 -2.46 -5.24 -12.63
CA ASP A 408 -1.31 -5.10 -13.52
C ASP A 408 -1.33 -3.69 -14.12
N GLN A 409 -0.41 -2.86 -13.68
CA GLN A 409 -0.26 -1.46 -14.06
C GLN A 409 0.89 -1.38 -15.07
N GLN A 410 0.61 -0.93 -16.29
CA GLN A 410 1.60 -0.79 -17.36
C GLN A 410 1.71 0.69 -17.76
N LEU A 411 2.92 1.21 -17.88
CA LEU A 411 3.15 2.60 -18.24
C LEU A 411 2.44 2.93 -19.56
N SER A 412 1.60 3.96 -19.55
CA SER A 412 0.79 4.33 -20.72
C SER A 412 1.48 5.32 -21.65
N ARG A 413 2.38 6.13 -21.11
CA ARG A 413 3.20 7.10 -21.86
C ARG A 413 4.55 7.31 -21.19
N LEU A 414 5.58 7.59 -21.98
CA LEU A 414 6.89 7.97 -21.44
C LEU A 414 6.81 9.35 -20.74
N PRO A 415 7.51 9.54 -19.60
CA PRO A 415 7.48 10.76 -18.82
C PRO A 415 8.22 11.94 -19.43
#